data_AF-W8R4V0-F1
#
_entry.id   AF-W8R4V0-F1
#
_cell.length_a   1.000
_cell.length_b   1.000
_cell.length_c   1.000
_cell.angle_alpha   90.00
_cell.angle_beta   90.00
_cell.angle_gamma   90.00
#
_symmetry.space_group_name_H-M   'P 1'
#
loop_
_entity.id
_entity.type
_entity.pdbx_description
1 polymer ?
#
loop_
_entity_poly.entity_id
_entity_poly.type
_entity_poly.pdbx_seq_one_letter_code
_entity_poly.pdbx_strand_id
1 'polypeptide(L)'
;MSRLVIHAVAIASLGLFLTWLVLGESSPAANWVVVHPLLTNLASAANLPAMLFALGSFGGAAPTAALVVAVMVLQWLVYGLALAWLYGRLWPNHSFKSTLRRGAARFKR
;
A
#
# COMPACT_ATOMS: atom_id res chain seq x y z
N MET A 1 -0.63 -6.85 17.36
CA MET A 1 0.25 -5.95 16.58
C MET A 1 0.88 -6.67 15.39
N SER A 2 1.58 -7.81 15.56
CA SER A 2 2.25 -8.53 14.45
C SER A 2 1.36 -8.80 13.21
N ARG A 3 0.13 -9.29 13.40
CA ARG A 3 -0.78 -9.58 12.27
C ARG A 3 -1.18 -8.33 11.48
N LEU A 4 -1.41 -7.19 12.14
CA LEU A 4 -1.78 -5.95 11.47
C LEU A 4 -0.64 -5.46 10.57
N VAL A 5 0.60 -5.54 11.05
CA VAL A 5 1.80 -5.19 10.26
C VAL A 5 1.94 -6.13 9.06
N ILE A 6 1.75 -7.44 9.24
CA ILE A 6 1.81 -8.40 8.13
C ILE A 6 0.77 -8.07 7.04
N HIS A 7 -0.47 -7.76 7.44
CA HIS A 7 -1.52 -7.41 6.47
C HIS A 7 -1.24 -6.07 5.80
N ALA A 8 -0.73 -5.09 6.56
CA ALA A 8 -0.32 -3.80 6.02
C ALA A 8 0.79 -3.95 4.97
N VAL A 9 1.82 -4.75 5.27
CA VAL A 9 2.91 -5.05 4.33
C VAL A 9 2.40 -5.80 3.11
N ALA A 10 1.52 -6.79 3.29
CA ALA A 10 0.93 -7.52 2.16
C ALA A 10 0.12 -6.59 1.22
N ILE A 11 -0.71 -5.71 1.79
CA ILE A 11 -1.48 -4.71 1.03
C ILE A 11 -0.55 -3.71 0.33
N ALA A 12 0.49 -3.23 1.03
CA ALA A 12 1.46 -2.30 0.47
C ALA A 12 2.23 -2.93 -0.70
N SER A 13 2.73 -4.16 -0.54
CA SER A 13 3.42 -4.90 -1.59
C SER A 13 2.51 -5.13 -2.80
N LEU A 14 1.24 -5.47 -2.57
CA LEU A 14 0.25 -5.61 -3.64
C LEU A 14 0.02 -4.28 -4.37
N GLY A 15 -0.14 -3.18 -3.62
CA GLY A 15 -0.32 -1.84 -4.20
C GLY A 15 0.88 -1.37 -5.02
N LEU A 16 2.10 -1.64 -4.55
CA LEU A 16 3.33 -1.38 -5.29
C LEU A 16 3.41 -2.22 -6.56
N PHE A 17 3.07 -3.51 -6.48
CA PHE A 17 3.05 -4.40 -7.64
C PHE A 17 2.03 -3.95 -8.68
N LEU A 18 0.80 -3.60 -8.27
CA LEU A 18 -0.23 -3.08 -9.16
C LEU A 18 0.16 -1.72 -9.76
N THR A 19 0.80 -0.85 -8.98
CA THR A 19 1.34 0.41 -9.47
C THR A 19 2.37 0.17 -10.57
N TRP A 20 3.31 -0.75 -10.36
CA TRP A 20 4.28 -1.14 -11.40
C TRP A 20 3.61 -1.77 -12.61
N LEU A 21 2.58 -2.60 -12.40
CA LEU A 21 1.86 -3.25 -13.49
C LEU A 21 1.13 -2.24 -14.40
N VAL A 22 0.57 -1.18 -13.81
CA VAL A 22 -0.23 -0.18 -14.54
C VAL A 22 0.63 0.97 -15.08
N LEU A 23 1.58 1.47 -14.30
CA LEU A 23 2.37 2.67 -14.64
C LEU A 23 3.80 2.37 -15.08
N GLY A 24 4.26 1.13 -14.94
CA GLY A 24 5.62 0.74 -15.34
C GLY A 24 5.72 0.55 -16.86
N GLU A 25 6.66 1.25 -17.48
CA GLU A 25 6.93 1.14 -18.93
C GLU A 25 7.39 -0.26 -19.36
N SER A 26 8.01 -1.00 -18.43
CA SER A 26 8.48 -2.37 -18.64
C SER A 26 7.47 -3.45 -18.21
N SER A 27 6.22 -3.08 -17.91
CA SER A 27 5.23 -4.04 -17.45
C SER A 27 4.65 -4.87 -18.62
N PRO A 28 4.35 -6.16 -18.41
CA PRO A 28 3.69 -6.98 -19.42
C PRO A 28 2.26 -6.52 -19.73
N ALA A 29 1.66 -5.68 -18.86
CA ALA A 29 0.32 -5.15 -19.02
C ALA A 29 0.28 -3.77 -19.68
N ALA A 30 1.44 -3.15 -19.96
CA ALA A 30 1.53 -1.78 -20.47
C ALA A 30 0.66 -1.56 -21.72
N ASN A 31 0.72 -2.48 -22.70
CA ASN A 31 -0.07 -2.38 -23.92
C ASN A 31 -1.58 -2.46 -23.68
N TRP A 32 -2.02 -3.26 -22.70
CA TRP A 32 -3.43 -3.41 -22.38
C TRP A 32 -3.97 -2.21 -21.59
N VAL A 33 -3.14 -1.63 -20.71
CA VAL A 33 -3.48 -0.47 -19.88
C VAL A 33 -3.65 0.81 -20.72
N VAL A 34 -2.89 0.97 -21.80
CA VAL A 34 -3.03 2.12 -22.72
C VAL A 34 -4.45 2.24 -23.28
N VAL A 35 -5.15 1.12 -23.45
CA VAL A 35 -6.54 1.09 -23.97
C VAL A 35 -7.58 1.31 -22.85
N HIS A 36 -7.18 1.28 -21.58
CA HIS A 36 -8.06 1.37 -20.41
C HIS A 36 -7.72 2.58 -19.54
N PRO A 37 -8.13 3.80 -19.95
CA PRO A 37 -7.73 5.05 -19.29
C PRO A 37 -8.20 5.15 -17.84
N LEU A 38 -9.30 4.47 -17.47
CA LEU A 38 -9.79 4.43 -16.10
C LEU A 38 -8.78 3.83 -15.12
N LEU A 39 -8.07 2.77 -15.52
CA LEU A 39 -7.09 2.12 -14.63
C LEU A 39 -5.86 3.00 -14.42
N THR A 40 -5.40 3.65 -15.49
CA THR A 40 -4.30 4.61 -15.42
C THR A 40 -4.66 5.81 -14.55
N ASN A 41 -5.90 6.32 -14.67
CA ASN A 41 -6.40 7.43 -13.85
C ASN A 41 -6.48 7.05 -12.36
N LEU A 42 -6.99 5.85 -12.05
CA LEU A 42 -7.05 5.36 -10.67
C LEU A 42 -5.65 5.13 -10.07
N ALA A 43 -4.74 4.54 -10.84
CA ALA A 43 -3.36 4.35 -10.40
C ALA A 43 -2.63 5.68 -10.19
N SER A 44 -2.86 6.66 -11.08
CA SER A 44 -2.30 8.01 -10.94
C SER A 44 -2.88 8.73 -9.72
N ALA A 45 -4.18 8.62 -9.48
CA ALA A 45 -4.82 9.20 -8.30
C ALA A 45 -4.30 8.57 -6.99
N ALA A 46 -4.12 7.25 -6.96
CA ALA A 46 -3.56 6.56 -5.79
C ALA A 46 -2.11 6.95 -5.51
N ASN A 47 -1.33 7.25 -6.56
CA ASN A 47 0.07 7.65 -6.46
C ASN A 47 0.30 9.17 -6.50
N LEU A 48 -0.78 9.97 -6.45
CA LEU A 48 -0.72 11.43 -6.50
C LEU A 48 0.25 12.02 -5.47
N PRO A 49 0.32 11.56 -4.20
CA PRO A 49 1.27 12.13 -3.24
C PRO A 49 2.74 11.92 -3.66
N ALA A 50 3.09 10.73 -4.15
CA ALA A 50 4.43 10.46 -4.66
C ALA A 50 4.73 11.27 -5.94
N MET A 51 3.74 11.47 -6.81
CA MET A 51 3.88 12.31 -8.01
C MET A 51 4.09 13.78 -7.63
N LEU A 52 3.31 14.32 -6.70
CA LEU A 52 3.48 15.69 -6.20
C LEU A 52 4.83 15.88 -5.53
N PHE A 53 5.31 14.87 -4.78
CA PHE A 53 6.65 14.88 -4.22
C PHE A 53 7.72 14.91 -5.33
N ALA A 54 7.58 14.07 -6.36
CA ALA A 54 8.51 14.01 -7.49
C ALA A 54 8.58 15.32 -8.30
N LEU A 55 7.45 16.02 -8.42
CA LEU A 55 7.34 17.32 -9.07
C LEU A 55 7.76 18.49 -8.15
N GLY A 56 7.98 18.22 -6.87
CA GLY A 56 8.39 19.22 -5.89
C GLY A 56 9.80 19.75 -6.18
N SER A 57 9.95 21.07 -6.11
CA SER A 57 11.26 21.74 -6.09
C SER A 57 11.65 22.02 -4.65
N PHE A 58 12.54 21.19 -4.10
CA PHE A 58 13.03 21.37 -2.72
C PHE A 58 14.32 22.19 -2.75
N GLY A 59 14.19 23.51 -2.75
CA GLY A 59 15.33 24.42 -2.77
C GLY A 59 16.09 24.45 -4.10
N GLY A 60 15.40 24.19 -5.22
CA GLY A 60 15.96 24.24 -6.58
C GLY A 60 16.52 22.91 -7.11
N ALA A 61 16.61 21.88 -6.26
CA ALA A 61 16.95 20.53 -6.70
C ALA A 61 15.69 19.67 -6.85
N ALA A 62 15.58 18.98 -7.98
CA ALA A 62 14.58 17.93 -8.16
C ALA A 62 14.93 16.73 -7.27
N PRO A 63 13.95 16.06 -6.66
CA PRO A 63 14.19 14.87 -5.85
C PRO A 63 14.76 13.74 -6.70
N THR A 64 15.73 13.02 -6.14
CA THR A 64 16.31 11.85 -6.81
C THR A 64 15.27 10.74 -6.95
N ALA A 65 15.43 9.89 -7.97
CA ALA A 65 14.54 8.74 -8.18
C ALA A 65 14.43 7.85 -6.92
N ALA A 66 15.52 7.68 -6.18
CA ALA A 66 15.54 6.92 -4.93
C ALA A 66 14.61 7.54 -3.85
N LEU A 67 14.59 8.87 -3.72
CA LEU A 67 13.70 9.55 -2.77
C LEU A 67 12.24 9.42 -3.19
N VAL A 68 11.95 9.56 -4.48
CA VAL A 68 10.59 9.36 -5.02
C VAL A 68 10.10 7.94 -4.73
N VAL A 69 10.93 6.93 -4.99
CA VAL A 69 10.61 5.53 -4.68
C VAL A 69 10.41 5.33 -3.17
N ALA A 70 11.25 5.94 -2.31
CA ALA A 70 11.09 5.84 -0.87
C ALA A 70 9.75 6.42 -0.39
N VAL A 71 9.35 7.57 -0.91
CA VAL A 71 8.03 8.18 -0.64
C VAL A 71 6.90 7.29 -1.17
N MET A 72 7.07 6.69 -2.36
CA MET A 72 6.11 5.77 -2.94
C MET A 72 5.92 4.51 -2.08
N VAL A 73 6.99 3.95 -1.52
CA VAL A 73 6.90 2.82 -0.57
C VAL A 73 6.22 3.27 0.73
N LEU A 74 6.59 4.43 1.25
CA LEU A 74 6.03 4.96 2.49
C LEU A 74 4.52 5.19 2.39
N GLN A 75 4.04 5.81 1.30
CA GLN A 75 2.59 6.03 1.10
C GLN A 75 1.81 4.69 1.07
N TRP A 76 2.35 3.66 0.40
CA TRP A 76 1.68 2.37 0.29
C TRP A 76 1.68 1.61 1.63
N LEU A 77 2.73 1.77 2.43
CA LEU A 77 2.75 1.27 3.81
C LEU A 77 1.70 1.97 4.69
N VAL A 78 1.54 3.29 4.54
CA VAL A 78 0.51 4.06 5.26
C VAL A 78 -0.89 3.62 4.83
N TYR A 79 -1.13 3.46 3.53
CA TYR A 79 -2.40 2.94 3.01
C TYR A 79 -2.67 1.51 3.49
N GLY A 80 -1.65 0.65 3.46
CA GLY A 80 -1.73 -0.72 3.96
C GLY A 80 -2.07 -0.76 5.45
N LEU A 81 -1.48 0.12 6.26
CA LEU A 81 -1.78 0.24 7.68
C LEU A 81 -3.22 0.70 7.91
N ALA A 82 -3.67 1.74 7.19
CA ALA A 82 -5.01 2.28 7.29
C ALA A 82 -6.07 1.25 6.87
N LEU A 83 -5.86 0.55 5.77
CA LEU A 83 -6.75 -0.50 5.27
C LEU A 83 -6.76 -1.72 6.19
N ALA A 84 -5.60 -2.18 6.66
CA ALA A 84 -5.53 -3.29 7.62
C ALA A 84 -6.24 -2.92 8.94
N TRP A 85 -6.04 -1.69 9.42
CA TRP A 85 -6.73 -1.20 10.61
C TRP A 85 -8.25 -1.14 10.41
N LEU A 86 -8.70 -0.57 9.29
CA LEU A 86 -10.12 -0.45 8.95
C LEU A 86 -10.78 -1.83 8.80
N TYR A 87 -10.11 -2.76 8.11
CA TYR A 87 -10.56 -4.14 7.96
C TYR A 87 -10.75 -4.83 9.32
N GLY A 88 -9.80 -4.65 10.23
CA GLY A 88 -9.88 -5.20 11.59
C GLY A 88 -10.98 -4.58 12.46
N ARG A 89 -11.47 -3.39 12.10
CA ARG A 89 -12.52 -2.67 12.83
C ARG A 89 -13.92 -2.93 12.25
N LEU A 90 -14.03 -3.07 10.93
CA LEU A 90 -15.30 -3.31 10.24
C LEU A 90 -15.74 -4.77 10.25
N TRP A 91 -14.84 -5.74 10.43
CA TRP A 91 -15.19 -7.15 10.55
C TRP A 91 -15.09 -7.66 12.01
N PRO A 92 -16.22 -7.78 12.74
CA PRO A 92 -16.21 -8.14 14.17
C PRO A 92 -15.60 -9.52 14.48
N ASN A 93 -15.57 -10.45 13.52
CA ASN A 93 -14.99 -11.79 13.69
C ASN A 93 -13.51 -11.91 13.27
N HIS A 94 -12.93 -10.89 12.64
CA HIS A 94 -11.52 -10.84 12.22
C HIS A 94 -10.66 -9.90 13.07
N SER A 95 -11.05 -9.67 14.33
CA SER A 95 -10.24 -8.88 15.25
C SER A 95 -8.81 -9.46 15.34
N PHE A 96 -7.79 -8.63 15.06
CA PHE A 96 -6.35 -8.96 15.08
C PHE A 96 -5.78 -9.32 16.46
N LYS A 97 -6.63 -9.66 17.43
CA LYS A 97 -6.23 -10.16 18.74
C LYS A 97 -5.51 -11.50 18.56
N SER A 98 -4.26 -11.56 19.03
CA SER A 98 -3.42 -12.75 19.01
C SER A 98 -4.12 -13.92 19.69
N THR A 99 -4.21 -15.06 19.00
CA THR A 99 -4.79 -16.32 19.47
C THR A 99 -4.21 -16.80 20.81
N LEU A 100 -3.00 -16.35 21.19
CA LEU A 100 -2.35 -16.64 22.48
C LEU A 100 -3.20 -16.35 23.73
N ARG A 101 -4.05 -15.30 23.71
CA ARG A 101 -4.93 -15.01 24.86
C ARG A 101 -6.17 -15.92 24.95
N ARG A 102 -6.57 -16.58 23.86
CA ARG A 102 -7.72 -17.51 23.86
C ARG A 102 -7.35 -18.91 24.37
N GLY A 103 -6.08 -19.33 24.24
CA GLY A 103 -5.58 -20.58 24.81
C GLY A 103 -5.47 -20.55 26.33
N ALA A 104 -4.99 -19.44 26.90
CA ALA A 104 -4.85 -19.28 28.36
C ALA A 104 -6.19 -19.27 29.11
N ALA A 105 -7.30 -18.90 28.46
CA ALA A 105 -8.63 -18.95 29.06
C ALA A 105 -9.26 -20.36 29.05
N ARG A 106 -8.76 -21.28 28.20
CA ARG A 106 -9.23 -22.68 28.14
C ARG A 106 -8.52 -23.61 29.13
N PHE A 107 -7.32 -23.26 29.58
CA PHE A 107 -6.56 -24.05 30.55
C PHE A 107 -6.92 -23.76 32.02
N LYS A 108 -7.96 -22.96 32.26
CA LYS A 108 -8.47 -22.62 33.60
C LYS A 108 -9.83 -23.23 33.94
N ARG A 109 -10.30 -24.21 33.17
CA ARG A 109 -11.49 -25.02 33.51
C ARG A 109 -11.07 -26.44 33.80
#